data_AF-A0A7C9M4L0-F1
#
_entry.id   AF-A0A7C9M4L0-F1
#
_cell.length_a   1.000
_cell.length_b   1.000
_cell.length_c   1.000
_cell.angle_alpha   90.00
_cell.angle_beta   90.00
_cell.angle_gamma   90.00
#
_symmetry.space_group_name_H-M   'P 1'
#
loop_
_entity.id
_entity.type
_entity.pdbx_description
1 polymer ?
#
loop_
_entity_poly.entity_id
_entity_poly.type
_entity_poly.pdbx_seq_one_letter_code
_entity_poly.pdbx_strand_id
1 'polypeptide(L)'
;MLPAALHPVLLVIVPPDWEADPPALAELKRCLADEYGARLHLRQAQAPMKAPLPLFCGFWPKGITRYARRDVQPRVDQAFFSLEWLDVLADDAV
;
A
#
# COMPACT_ATOMS: atom_id res chain seq x y z
N MET A 1 4.80 -32.74 -7.03
CA MET A 1 3.96 -31.53 -6.94
C MET A 1 4.88 -30.36 -6.68
N LEU A 2 5.04 -29.44 -7.62
CA LEU A 2 5.66 -28.16 -7.32
C LEU A 2 4.72 -27.41 -6.36
N PRO A 3 5.23 -26.76 -5.29
CA PRO A 3 4.38 -25.96 -4.42
C PRO A 3 3.65 -24.92 -5.28
N ALA A 4 2.37 -24.66 -4.96
CA ALA A 4 1.58 -23.63 -5.62
C ALA A 4 2.45 -22.38 -5.78
N ALA A 5 2.64 -21.92 -7.01
CA ALA A 5 3.61 -20.89 -7.33
C ALA A 5 3.41 -19.69 -6.39
N LEU A 6 4.38 -19.45 -5.51
CA LEU A 6 4.35 -18.29 -4.62
C LEU A 6 4.43 -17.06 -5.51
N HIS A 7 3.35 -16.29 -5.60
CA HIS A 7 3.33 -15.06 -6.36
C HIS A 7 3.81 -13.89 -5.50
N PRO A 8 4.43 -12.86 -6.10
CA PRO A 8 4.75 -11.64 -5.37
C PRO A 8 3.46 -10.96 -4.88
N VAL A 9 3.47 -10.52 -3.63
CA VAL A 9 2.37 -9.80 -3.01
C VAL A 9 2.92 -8.56 -2.33
N LEU A 10 2.31 -7.41 -2.62
CA LEU A 10 2.46 -6.22 -1.81
C LEU A 10 1.30 -6.17 -0.81
N LEU A 11 1.59 -6.35 0.47
CA LEU A 11 0.66 -6.10 1.55
C LEU A 11 0.88 -4.66 2.04
N VAL A 12 -0.13 -3.81 2.00
CA VAL A 12 -0.08 -2.48 2.61
C VAL A 12 -0.94 -2.49 3.86
N ILE A 13 -0.31 -2.23 5.00
CA ILE A 13 -1.02 -1.99 6.27
C ILE A 13 -1.34 -0.50 6.33
N VAL A 14 -2.63 -0.15 6.30
CA VAL A 14 -3.12 1.23 6.26
C VAL A 14 -3.54 1.66 7.66
N PRO A 15 -3.11 2.83 8.16
CA PRO A 15 -3.58 3.35 9.44
C PRO A 15 -5.11 3.53 9.45
N PRO A 16 -5.77 3.47 10.62
CA PRO A 16 -7.22 3.50 10.71
C PRO A 16 -7.86 4.83 10.29
N ASP A 17 -7.11 5.91 10.42
CA ASP A 17 -7.43 7.31 10.14
C ASP A 17 -6.96 7.76 8.75
N TRP A 18 -6.66 6.82 7.86
CA TRP A 18 -6.23 7.09 6.49
C TRP A 18 -7.25 6.58 5.51
N GLU A 19 -7.39 7.29 4.39
CA GLU A 19 -8.25 6.92 3.28
C GLU A 19 -7.42 6.69 2.02
N ALA A 20 -7.99 5.95 1.07
CA ALA A 20 -7.33 5.66 -0.21
C ALA A 20 -7.89 6.56 -1.31
N ASP A 21 -7.01 7.15 -2.12
CA ASP A 21 -7.41 7.82 -3.36
C ASP A 21 -7.69 6.76 -4.44
N PRO A 22 -8.95 6.58 -4.92
CA PRO A 22 -9.30 5.47 -5.80
C PRO A 22 -8.52 5.42 -7.13
N PRO A 23 -8.30 6.54 -7.85
CA PRO A 23 -7.45 6.57 -9.04
C PRO A 23 -6.00 6.19 -8.76
N ALA A 24 -5.36 6.77 -7.74
CA ALA A 24 -3.97 6.43 -7.41
C ALA A 24 -3.82 4.98 -6.93
N LEU A 25 -4.81 4.46 -6.19
CA LEU A 25 -4.85 3.05 -5.79
C LEU A 25 -5.00 2.10 -6.98
N ALA A 26 -5.83 2.46 -7.96
CA ALA A 26 -5.98 1.70 -9.19
C ALA A 26 -4.67 1.67 -10.00
N GLU A 27 -3.98 2.80 -10.08
CA GLU A 27 -2.68 2.91 -10.74
C GLU A 27 -1.59 2.11 -10.02
N LEU A 28 -1.55 2.14 -8.68
CA LEU A 28 -0.66 1.29 -7.88
C LEU A 28 -0.91 -0.20 -8.19
N LYS A 29 -2.18 -0.62 -8.22
CA LYS A 29 -2.56 -2.01 -8.54
C LYS A 29 -2.14 -2.41 -9.96
N ARG A 30 -2.34 -1.52 -10.94
CA ARG A 30 -1.95 -1.73 -12.34
C ARG A 30 -0.44 -1.87 -12.47
N CYS A 31 0.33 -0.95 -11.88
CA CYS A 31 1.79 -0.99 -11.87
C CYS A 31 2.32 -2.30 -11.25
N LEU A 32 1.76 -2.73 -10.11
CA LEU A 32 2.13 -3.99 -9.48
C LEU A 32 1.87 -5.21 -10.37
N ALA A 33 0.71 -5.26 -11.03
CA ALA A 33 0.35 -6.37 -11.90
C ALA A 33 1.21 -6.39 -13.17
N ASP A 34 1.33 -5.25 -13.86
CA ASP A 34 1.95 -5.15 -15.18
C ASP A 34 3.48 -5.25 -15.11
N GLU A 35 4.11 -4.57 -14.14
CA GLU A 35 5.58 -4.49 -14.07
C GLU A 35 6.21 -5.60 -13.23
N TYR A 36 5.48 -6.12 -12.24
CA TYR A 36 6.02 -7.03 -11.22
C TYR A 36 5.30 -8.37 -11.13
N GLY A 37 4.17 -8.56 -11.84
CA GLY A 37 3.31 -9.73 -11.67
C GLY A 37 2.78 -9.88 -10.24
N ALA A 38 2.72 -8.78 -9.50
CA ALA A 38 2.41 -8.73 -8.08
C ALA A 38 0.93 -8.42 -7.84
N ARG A 39 0.40 -8.91 -6.72
CA ARG A 39 -0.95 -8.55 -6.24
C ARG A 39 -0.87 -7.55 -5.09
N LEU A 40 -1.81 -6.62 -5.04
CA LEU A 40 -2.00 -5.72 -3.91
C LEU A 40 -2.99 -6.32 -2.92
N HIS A 41 -2.62 -6.35 -1.65
CA HIS A 41 -3.49 -6.65 -0.53
C HIS A 41 -3.48 -5.49 0.45
N LEU A 42 -4.66 -5.04 0.88
CA LEU A 42 -4.81 -3.98 1.87
C LEU A 42 -5.28 -4.59 3.19
N ARG A 43 -4.75 -4.07 4.30
CA ARG A 43 -5.21 -4.41 5.64
C ARG A 43 -5.22 -3.16 6.49
N GLN A 44 -6.33 -2.90 7.18
CA GLN A 44 -6.38 -1.83 8.16
C GLN A 44 -5.60 -2.24 9.42
N ALA A 45 -4.82 -1.31 9.96
CA ALA A 45 -4.10 -1.49 11.20
C ALA A 45 -5.08 -1.57 12.39
N GLN A 46 -4.71 -2.34 13.42
CA GLN A 46 -5.45 -2.39 14.68
C GLN A 46 -4.82 -1.50 15.77
N ALA A 47 -3.68 -0.86 15.47
CA ALA A 47 -2.95 0.00 16.36
C ALA A 47 -2.62 1.34 15.66
N PRO A 48 -2.41 2.43 16.42
CA PRO A 48 -2.03 3.71 15.86
C PRO A 48 -0.75 3.61 15.02
N MET A 49 -0.76 4.21 13.83
CA MET A 49 0.36 4.22 12.88
C MET A 49 0.44 5.59 12.21
N LYS A 50 1.66 6.07 11.96
CA LYS A 50 1.88 7.40 11.35
C LYS A 50 1.77 7.42 9.83
N ALA A 51 1.88 6.26 9.18
CA ALA A 51 1.89 6.14 7.73
C ALA A 51 1.59 4.69 7.31
N PRO A 52 1.11 4.48 6.06
CA PRO A 52 0.99 3.17 5.46
C PRO A 52 2.32 2.41 5.45
N LEU A 53 2.27 1.12 5.77
CA LEU A 53 3.44 0.24 5.80
C LEU A 53 3.37 -0.77 4.65
N PRO A 54 4.17 -0.60 3.59
CA PRO A 54 4.29 -1.59 2.52
C PRO A 54 5.20 -2.76 2.91
N LEU A 55 4.66 -3.97 2.79
CA LEU A 55 5.32 -5.24 3.07
C LEU A 55 5.39 -6.09 1.81
N PHE A 56 6.61 -6.46 1.41
CA PHE A 56 6.87 -7.31 0.25
C PHE A 56 6.79 -8.78 0.68
N CYS A 57 5.66 -9.41 0.42
CA CYS A 57 5.33 -10.79 0.79
C CYS A 57 5.39 -11.75 -0.41
N GLY A 58 5.51 -13.05 -0.15
CA GLY A 58 5.60 -14.06 -1.22
C GLY A 58 6.98 -14.07 -1.89
N PHE A 59 7.04 -14.56 -3.14
CA PHE A 59 8.30 -14.68 -3.87
C PHE A 59 8.53 -13.45 -4.77
N TRP A 60 9.53 -12.64 -4.40
CA TRP A 60 10.03 -11.54 -5.22
C TRP A 60 11.38 -11.94 -5.82
N PRO A 61 11.55 -11.96 -7.15
CA PRO A 61 12.83 -12.29 -7.77
C PRO A 61 13.95 -11.37 -7.26
N LYS A 62 15.10 -11.92 -6.87
CA LYS A 62 16.19 -11.19 -6.19
C LYS A 62 16.65 -9.92 -6.93
N GLY A 63 16.60 -9.93 -8.27
CA GLY A 63 16.97 -8.79 -9.09
C GLY A 63 15.90 -7.68 -9.16
N ILE A 64 14.66 -7.95 -8.78
CA ILE A 64 13.51 -7.07 -8.98
C ILE A 64 13.14 -6.33 -7.69
N THR A 65 13.30 -6.96 -6.53
CA THR A 65 12.86 -6.42 -5.23
C THR A 65 13.38 -5.00 -4.95
N ARG A 66 14.62 -4.69 -5.33
CA ARG A 66 15.21 -3.35 -5.13
C ARG A 66 14.48 -2.29 -5.96
N TYR A 67 14.18 -2.59 -7.22
CA TYR A 67 13.47 -1.68 -8.11
C TYR A 67 12.02 -1.52 -7.67
N ALA A 68 11.35 -2.63 -7.35
CA ALA A 68 9.99 -2.62 -6.83
C ALA A 68 9.87 -1.75 -5.57
N ARG A 69 10.81 -1.86 -4.61
CA ARG A 69 10.81 -1.01 -3.41
C ARG A 69 10.92 0.49 -3.72
N ARG A 70 11.80 0.85 -4.65
CA ARG A 70 12.01 2.25 -5.05
C ARG A 70 10.79 2.82 -5.77
N ASP A 71 10.16 2.01 -6.63
CA ASP A 71 9.13 2.49 -7.54
C ASP A 71 7.73 2.43 -6.88
N VAL A 72 7.50 1.48 -5.96
CA VAL A 72 6.23 1.31 -5.24
C VAL A 72 6.05 2.36 -4.15
N GLN A 73 7.10 2.75 -3.42
CA GLN A 73 6.94 3.65 -2.27
C GLN A 73 6.25 4.97 -2.64
N PRO A 74 6.68 5.72 -3.68
CA PRO A 74 6.00 6.97 -4.05
C PRO A 74 4.54 6.78 -4.47
N ARG A 75 4.19 5.61 -5.02
CA ARG A 75 2.83 5.29 -5.43
C ARG A 75 1.94 4.93 -4.23
N VAL A 76 2.51 4.32 -3.20
CA VAL A 76 1.82 4.13 -1.91
C VAL A 76 1.57 5.49 -1.28
N ASP A 77 2.56 6.38 -1.27
CA ASP A 77 2.42 7.72 -0.70
C ASP A 77 1.35 8.56 -1.44
N GLN A 78 1.14 8.32 -2.74
CA GLN A 78 0.06 8.96 -3.52
C GLN A 78 -1.31 8.28 -3.33
N ALA A 79 -1.32 6.97 -3.08
CA ALA A 79 -2.56 6.19 -2.99
C ALA A 79 -3.28 6.35 -1.65
N PHE A 80 -2.62 6.86 -0.62
CA PHE A 80 -3.20 6.99 0.71
C PHE A 80 -2.92 8.37 1.30
N PHE A 81 -3.91 8.92 2.00
CA PHE A 81 -3.80 10.20 2.68
C PHE A 81 -4.42 10.14 4.07
N SER A 82 -3.88 10.93 5.00
CA SER A 82 -4.39 11.04 6.37
C SER A 82 -5.67 11.88 6.41
N LEU A 83 -6.59 11.49 7.30
CA LEU A 83 -7.80 12.23 7.67
C LEU A 83 -7.63 13.05 8.95
N GLU A 84 -6.43 13.16 9.52
CA GLU A 84 -6.16 13.96 10.75
C GLU A 84 -6.62 15.42 10.65
N TRP A 85 -6.76 15.96 9.43
CA TRP A 85 -7.27 17.32 9.20
C TRP A 85 -8.77 17.46 9.45
N LEU A 86 -9.56 16.39 9.40
CA LEU A 86 -11.01 16.44 9.70
C LEU A 86 -11.26 16.71 11.19
N ASP A 87 -10.39 16.23 12.06
CA ASP A 87 -10.50 16.46 13.51
C ASP A 87 -10.32 17.95 13.85
N VAL A 88 -9.51 18.68 13.07
CA VAL A 88 -9.28 20.12 13.26
C VAL A 88 -10.53 20.94 12.92
N LEU A 89 -11.29 20.54 11.92
CA LEU A 89 -12.51 21.25 11.50
C LEU A 89 -13.70 21.00 12.44
N ALA A 90 -13.66 19.93 13.23
CA ALA A 90 -14.71 19.61 14.20
C ALA A 90 -14.63 20.47 15.48
N ASP A 91 -13.44 20.94 15.85
CA ASP A 91 -13.22 21.71 17.09
C ASP A 91 -13.51 23.22 16.91
N ASP A 92 -13.45 23.75 15.68
CA ASP A 92 -13.76 25.16 15.36
C ASP A 92 -15.27 25.46 15.26
N ALA A 93 -16.13 24.47 15.51
CA ALA A 93 -17.59 24.58 15.42
C ALA A 93 -18.29 24.84 16.77
N VAL A 94 -17.54 25.17 17.84
CA VAL A 94 -18.05 25.43 19.21
C VAL A 94 -17.93 26.90 19.61
#